data_AF-A0A4P6JLR9-F1
#
_entry.id   AF-A0A4P6JLR9-F1
#
_cell.length_a   1.000
_cell.length_b   1.000
_cell.length_c   1.000
_cell.angle_alpha   90.00
_cell.angle_beta   90.00
_cell.angle_gamma   90.00
#
_symmetry.space_group_name_H-M   'P 1'
#
loop_
_entity.id
_entity.type
_entity.pdbx_description
1 polymer ?
#
loop_
_entity_poly.entity_id
_entity_poly.type
_entity_poly.pdbx_seq_one_letter_code
_entity_poly.pdbx_strand_id
1 'polypeptide(L)' 'MATTDPELVLRTLNTVMHLGNCTEDLTLIRRSLALYEACFDYLRQQQVRIIYAEEQDLYVFIDSTKSDELR' A
#
# COMPACT_ATOMS: atom_id res chain seq x y z
N MET A 1 -18.77 -11.36 -9.41
CA MET A 1 -17.65 -11.22 -8.46
C MET A 1 -17.43 -9.73 -8.26
N ALA A 2 -17.48 -9.22 -7.03
CA ALA A 2 -17.11 -7.82 -6.80
C ALA A 2 -15.61 -7.67 -7.08
N THR A 3 -15.24 -6.79 -8.01
CA THR A 3 -13.84 -6.45 -8.26
C THR A 3 -13.40 -5.50 -7.16
N THR A 4 -12.49 -5.95 -6.29
CA THR A 4 -11.88 -5.07 -5.29
C THR A 4 -11.07 -3.99 -6.03
N ASP A 5 -11.27 -2.72 -5.64
CA ASP A 5 -10.59 -1.57 -6.25
C ASP A 5 -9.14 -1.46 -5.72
N PRO A 6 -8.11 -1.51 -6.59
CA PRO A 6 -6.72 -1.34 -6.19
C PRO A 6 -6.43 -0.02 -5.46
N GLU A 7 -7.15 1.07 -5.76
CA GLU A 7 -6.98 2.35 -5.06
C GLU A 7 -7.42 2.25 -3.61
N LEU A 8 -8.55 1.58 -3.36
CA LEU A 8 -9.01 1.30 -2.00
C LEU A 8 -8.01 0.42 -1.24
N VAL A 9 -7.42 -0.59 -1.91
CA VAL A 9 -6.42 -1.47 -1.29
C VAL A 9 -5.14 -0.71 -0.95
N LEU A 10 -4.67 0.18 -1.82
CA LEU A 10 -3.50 1.03 -1.52
C LEU A 10 -3.75 1.96 -0.34
N ARG A 11 -4.93 2.60 -0.27
CA ARG A 11 -5.32 3.45 0.87
C ARG A 11 -5.35 2.64 2.17
N THR A 12 -5.89 1.42 2.11
CA THR A 12 -5.93 0.50 3.25
C THR A 12 -4.51 0.15 3.70
N LEU A 13 -3.63 -0.19 2.76
CA LEU A 13 -2.21 -0.50 3.00
C LEU A 13 -1.50 0.64 3.75
N ASN A 14 -1.66 1.89 3.28
CA ASN A 14 -1.07 3.05 3.95
C ASN A 14 -1.65 3.25 5.36
N THR A 15 -2.96 3.09 5.51
CA THR A 15 -3.63 3.24 6.81
C THR A 15 -3.11 2.22 7.83
N VAL A 16 -2.94 0.96 7.43
CA VAL A 16 -2.47 -0.10 8.35
C VAL A 16 -0.99 0.02 8.67
N MET A 17 -0.19 0.51 7.73
CA MET A 17 1.20 0.86 7.99
C MET A 17 1.30 1.94 9.08
N HIS A 18 0.56 3.04 8.93
CA HIS A 18 0.52 4.09 9.95
C HIS A 18 -0.03 3.59 11.29
N LEU A 19 -1.07 2.75 11.27
CA LEU A 19 -1.64 2.17 12.49
C LEU A 19 -0.63 1.33 13.26
N GLY A 20 0.18 0.53 12.56
CA GLY A 20 1.27 -0.25 13.17
C GLY A 20 2.37 0.64 13.74
N ASN A 21 2.65 1.78 13.10
CA ASN A 21 3.70 2.71 13.52
C ASN A 21 3.29 3.62 14.68
N CYS A 22 2.00 3.89 14.88
CA CYS A 22 1.51 4.83 15.90
C CYS A 22 0.95 4.16 17.17
N THR A 23 1.05 2.84 17.29
CA THR A 23 0.52 2.09 18.44
C THR A 23 1.61 1.32 19.17
N GLU A 24 1.45 1.13 20.47
CA GLU A 24 2.31 0.28 21.31
C GLU A 24 1.66 -1.08 21.62
N ASP A 25 0.40 -1.27 21.24
CA ASP A 25 -0.32 -2.54 21.44
C ASP A 25 0.22 -3.62 20.49
N LEU A 26 0.93 -4.59 21.04
CA LEU A 26 1.52 -5.71 20.30
C LEU A 26 0.50 -6.52 19.49
N THR A 27 -0.74 -6.63 19.95
CA THR A 27 -1.80 -7.30 19.21
C THR A 27 -2.21 -6.48 18.00
N LEU A 28 -2.30 -5.16 18.15
CA LEU A 28 -2.64 -4.27 17.05
C LEU A 28 -1.53 -4.23 16.01
N ILE A 29 -0.26 -4.16 16.43
CA ILE A 29 0.93 -4.22 15.55
C ILE A 29 0.92 -5.52 14.72
N ARG A 30 0.66 -6.67 15.34
CA ARG A 30 0.62 -7.96 14.62
C ARG A 30 -0.52 -8.00 13.60
N ARG A 31 -1.68 -7.45 13.95
CA ARG A 31 -2.84 -7.41 13.04
C ARG A 31 -2.64 -6.43 11.90
N SER A 32 -2.02 -5.28 12.16
CA SER A 32 -1.69 -4.30 11.12
C SER A 32 -0.65 -4.86 10.15
N LEU A 33 0.36 -5.57 10.64
CA LEU A 33 1.34 -6.26 9.79
C LEU A 33 0.69 -7.31 8.89
N ALA A 34 -0.18 -8.17 9.44
CA ALA A 34 -0.87 -9.19 8.64
C ALA A 34 -1.76 -8.58 7.55
N LEU A 35 -2.42 -7.45 7.85
CA LEU A 35 -3.25 -6.74 6.87
C LEU A 35 -2.39 -6.01 5.84
N TYR A 36 -1.26 -5.44 6.25
CA TYR A 36 -0.27 -4.85 5.35
C TYR A 36 0.22 -5.87 4.32
N GLU A 37 0.63 -7.06 4.77
CA GLU A 37 1.08 -8.16 3.91
C GLU A 37 -0.02 -8.58 2.92
N ALA A 38 -1.26 -8.74 3.39
CA ALA A 38 -2.39 -9.12 2.54
C ALA A 38 -2.71 -8.07 1.45
N CYS A 39 -2.68 -6.78 1.81
CA CYS A 39 -2.88 -5.70 0.84
C CYS A 39 -1.73 -5.65 -0.19
N PHE A 40 -0.49 -5.80 0.28
CA PHE A 40 0.69 -5.77 -0.60
C PHE A 40 0.67 -6.93 -1.59
N ASP A 41 0.37 -8.15 -1.12
CA ASP A 41 0.26 -9.34 -1.97
C ASP A 41 -0.88 -9.21 -2.99
N TYR A 42 -2.03 -8.66 -2.59
CA TYR A 42 -3.12 -8.38 -3.51
C TYR A 42 -2.68 -7.44 -4.64
N LEU A 43 -2.08 -6.29 -4.31
CA LEU A 43 -1.61 -5.31 -5.30
C LEU A 43 -0.58 -5.94 -6.24
N ARG A 44 0.32 -6.78 -5.71
CA ARG A 44 1.30 -7.54 -6.50
C ARG A 44 0.62 -8.50 -7.48
N GLN A 45 -0.40 -9.24 -7.03
CA GLN A 45 -1.16 -10.15 -7.89
C GLN A 45 -1.93 -9.42 -8.99
N GLN A 46 -2.41 -8.20 -8.72
CA GLN A 46 -3.03 -7.35 -9.72
C GLN A 46 -2.02 -6.64 -10.65
N GLN A 47 -0.72 -6.94 -10.52
CA GLN A 47 0.38 -6.32 -11.29
C GLN A 47 0.43 -4.79 -11.14
N VAL A 48 -0.08 -4.26 -10.02
CA VAL A 48 -0.07 -2.84 -9.74
C VAL A 48 1.29 -2.46 -9.18
N ARG A 49 1.93 -1.45 -9.80
CA ARG A 49 3.23 -0.96 -9.38
C ARG A 49 3.06 0.18 -8.38
N ILE A 50 3.69 0.04 -7.21
CA ILE A 50 3.71 1.06 -6.16
C ILE A 50 5.15 1.37 -5.74
N ILE A 51 5.40 2.58 -5.27
CA ILE A 51 6.65 3.01 -4.64
C ILE A 51 6.35 3.65 -3.29
N TYR A 52 7.32 3.59 -2.39
CA TYR A 52 7.28 4.36 -1.16
C TYR A 52 7.76 5.78 -1.44
N ALA A 53 6.92 6.78 -1.17
CA ALA A 53 7.25 8.19 -1.27
C ALA A 53 7.66 8.71 0.12
N GLU A 54 8.97 8.74 0.40
CA GLU A 54 9.50 9.13 1.72
C GLU A 54 9.02 10.52 2.17
N GLU A 55 8.90 11.48 1.24
CA GLU A 55 8.41 12.84 1.53
C GLU A 55 6.97 12.87 2.07
N GLN A 56 6.16 11.88 1.72
CA GLN A 56 4.76 11.77 2.10
C GLN A 56 4.50 10.67 3.13
N ASP A 57 5.54 9.91 3.48
CA ASP A 57 5.48 8.74 4.37
C ASP A 57 4.41 7.71 3.94
N LEU A 58 4.23 7.48 2.64
CA LEU A 58 3.17 6.59 2.11
C LEU A 58 3.53 5.94 0.78
N TYR A 59 2.83 4.86 0.44
CA TYR A 59 2.92 4.25 -0.88
C TYR A 59 2.02 4.95 -1.89
N VAL A 60 2.55 5.21 -3.09
CA VAL A 60 1.84 5.77 -4.25
C VAL A 60 1.95 4.86 -5.47
N PHE A 61 1.01 4.97 -6.41
CA PHE A 61 1.11 4.29 -7.70
C PHE A 61 2.27 4.83 -8.54
N ILE A 62 2.96 3.94 -9.24
CA ILE A 62 3.83 4.32 -10.36
C ILE A 62 2.96 4.42 -11.60
N ASP A 63 2.66 5.64 -12.03
CA ASP A 63 2.01 5.85 -13.31
C ASP A 63 3.03 5.59 -14.43
N SER A 64 2.76 4.58 -15.28
CA SER A 64 3.65 4.24 -16.40
C SER A 64 3.68 5.33 -17.48
N THR A 65 2.80 6.33 -17.40
CA THR A 65 2.75 7.43 -18.37
C THR A 65 3.79 8.53 -18.11
N LYS A 66 4.42 8.58 -16.92
CA LYS A 66 5.46 9.58 -16.62
C LYS A 66 6.89 9.17 -16.99
N SER A 67 7.11 7.91 -17.39
CA SER A 67 8.45 7.45 -17.78
C SER A 67 8.86 7.84 -19.21
N ASP A 68 7.92 8.29 -20.04
CA ASP A 68 8.20 8.66 -21.44
C ASP A 68 8.56 10.15 -21.61
N GLU A 69 8.43 11.00 -20.59
CA GLU A 69 8.86 12.41 -20.64
C GLU A 69 10.36 12.61 -20.34
N LEU A 70 11.12 11.52 -20.15
CA LEU A 70 12.56 11.54 -19.86
C LEU A 70 13.42 10.79 -20.90
N ARG A 71 12.90 10.58 -22.12
CA ARG A 71 13.66 10.03 -23.26
C ARG A 71 13.61 10.96 -24.46
#